data_AF-A0A932PCR7-F1
#
_entry.id   AF-A0A932PCR7-F1
#
_cell.length_a   1.000
_cell.length_b   1.000
_cell.length_c   1.000
_cell.angle_alpha   90.00
_cell.angle_beta   90.00
_cell.angle_gamma   90.00
#
_symmetry.space_group_name_H-M   'P 1'
#
loop_
_entity.id
_entity.type
_entity.pdbx_description
1 polymer ?
#
loop_
_entity_poly.entity_id
_entity_poly.type
_entity_poly.pdbx_seq_one_letter_code
_entity_poly.pdbx_strand_id
1 'polypeptide(L)'
;IFANVVLADEINRTPPKTQAALLEAMQEHQVTVGGQRHRLAEPFFVLATQNPIEQEGTYPLPEAQLDRFMFNVLVDYPEEEEEFQIVRRTTATLPPRAQEVLTARDILDLQEIVRKVPVADHVIRYAMQLTRLTRKEKGEVPAFIRDYVSWGAGPRATQFLILGAKARAVLHGRYYASTEDVRAIAAPVLRHRIITNFNAEAEGVKPDEIIRRLVDVVPRDESERQARGKLPELFKAASAG
;
A
#
# COMPACT_ATOMS: atom_id res chain seq x y z
N ILE A 1 -17.52 -15.16 -4.82
CA ILE A 1 -16.81 -14.21 -5.71
C ILE A 1 -17.73 -13.42 -6.64
N PHE A 2 -18.95 -13.87 -6.98
CA PHE A 2 -19.90 -13.08 -7.78
C PHE A 2 -20.60 -12.00 -6.91
N ALA A 3 -19.85 -10.96 -6.55
CA ALA A 3 -20.31 -9.82 -5.76
C ALA A 3 -19.45 -8.59 -6.07
N ASN A 4 -19.92 -7.38 -5.75
CA ASN A 4 -19.13 -6.15 -5.94
C ASN A 4 -18.02 -5.99 -4.90
N VAL A 5 -18.26 -6.40 -3.66
CA VAL A 5 -17.29 -6.39 -2.56
C VAL A 5 -17.15 -7.80 -2.02
N VAL A 6 -15.92 -8.30 -1.96
CA VAL A 6 -15.60 -9.62 -1.42
C VAL A 6 -14.64 -9.43 -0.25
N LEU A 7 -15.07 -9.83 0.95
CA LEU A 7 -14.20 -9.96 2.12
C LEU A 7 -13.70 -11.41 2.21
N ALA A 8 -12.41 -11.61 1.98
CA ALA A 8 -11.71 -12.86 2.17
C ALA A 8 -11.04 -12.86 3.55
N ASP A 9 -11.79 -13.32 4.54
CA ASP A 9 -11.33 -13.35 5.93
C ASP A 9 -10.26 -14.44 6.12
N GLU A 10 -9.19 -14.11 6.84
CA GLU A 10 -8.04 -14.97 7.13
C GLU A 10 -7.54 -15.73 5.89
N ILE A 11 -7.24 -14.99 4.81
CA ILE A 11 -6.84 -15.57 3.51
C ILE A 11 -5.67 -16.54 3.65
N ASN A 12 -4.79 -16.32 4.63
CA ASN A 12 -3.66 -17.18 4.97
C ASN A 12 -4.06 -18.55 5.54
N ARG A 13 -5.31 -18.81 5.92
CA ARG A 13 -5.78 -20.16 6.34
C ARG A 13 -6.31 -21.00 5.20
N THR A 14 -6.51 -20.39 4.03
CA THR A 14 -7.02 -21.10 2.86
C THR A 14 -5.88 -21.79 2.11
N PRO A 15 -6.10 -22.98 1.52
CA PRO A 15 -5.06 -23.66 0.75
C PRO A 15 -4.55 -22.81 -0.42
N PRO A 16 -3.29 -22.97 -0.87
CA PRO A 16 -2.69 -22.16 -1.93
C PRO A 16 -3.49 -22.13 -3.25
N LYS A 17 -4.20 -23.21 -3.59
CA LYS A 17 -5.07 -23.27 -4.77
C LYS A 17 -6.26 -22.29 -4.67
N THR A 18 -6.86 -22.17 -3.48
CA THR A 18 -7.98 -21.26 -3.22
C THR A 18 -7.51 -19.81 -3.24
N GLN A 19 -6.35 -19.54 -2.62
CA GLN A 19 -5.70 -18.22 -2.69
C GLN A 19 -5.44 -17.81 -4.15
N ALA A 20 -4.85 -18.71 -4.96
CA ALA A 20 -4.57 -18.46 -6.36
C ALA A 20 -5.83 -18.15 -7.17
N ALA A 21 -6.93 -18.91 -6.96
CA ALA A 21 -8.19 -18.69 -7.65
C ALA A 21 -8.81 -17.31 -7.33
N LEU A 22 -8.76 -16.87 -6.06
CA LEU A 22 -9.23 -15.53 -5.68
C LEU A 22 -8.37 -14.44 -6.31
N LEU A 23 -7.06 -14.61 -6.33
CA LEU A 23 -6.13 -13.63 -6.89
C LEU A 23 -6.19 -13.56 -8.43
N GLU A 24 -6.48 -14.69 -9.08
CA GLU A 24 -6.80 -14.72 -10.51
C GLU A 24 -8.07 -13.92 -10.79
N ALA A 25 -9.15 -14.18 -10.03
CA ALA A 25 -10.39 -13.41 -10.14
C ALA A 25 -10.18 -11.90 -9.93
N MET A 26 -9.30 -11.54 -8.98
CA MET A 26 -8.93 -10.15 -8.69
C MET A 26 -8.14 -9.46 -9.81
N GLN A 27 -7.34 -10.19 -10.59
CA GLN A 27 -6.55 -9.60 -11.68
C GLN A 27 -7.26 -9.66 -13.03
N GLU A 28 -7.95 -10.77 -13.30
CA GLU A 28 -8.56 -11.05 -14.60
C GLU A 28 -10.03 -10.59 -14.66
N HIS A 29 -10.63 -10.25 -13.52
CA HIS A 29 -12.04 -9.83 -13.41
C HIS A 29 -13.02 -10.87 -14.04
N GLN A 30 -12.62 -12.13 -14.05
CA GLN A 30 -13.36 -13.27 -14.58
C GLN A 30 -12.95 -14.54 -13.84
N VAL A 31 -13.77 -15.58 -13.95
CA VAL A 31 -13.44 -16.93 -13.47
C VAL A 31 -13.79 -18.00 -14.48
N THR A 32 -13.03 -19.10 -14.44
CA THR A 32 -13.28 -20.26 -15.30
C THR A 32 -13.89 -21.40 -14.47
N VAL A 33 -15.09 -21.83 -14.84
CA VAL A 33 -15.79 -22.96 -14.20
C VAL A 33 -16.18 -23.96 -15.28
N GLY A 34 -15.73 -25.21 -15.15
CA GLY A 34 -16.03 -26.26 -16.14
C GLY A 34 -15.58 -25.92 -17.58
N GLY A 35 -14.50 -25.15 -17.73
CA GLY A 35 -14.01 -24.66 -19.03
C GLY A 35 -14.75 -23.45 -19.60
N GLN A 36 -15.79 -22.95 -18.93
CA GLN A 36 -16.51 -21.74 -19.33
C GLN A 36 -16.04 -20.52 -18.53
N ARG A 37 -15.86 -19.40 -19.23
CA ARG A 37 -15.46 -18.12 -18.62
C ARG A 37 -16.68 -17.32 -18.22
N HIS A 38 -16.70 -16.86 -16.96
CA HIS A 38 -17.73 -16.02 -16.38
C HIS A 38 -17.11 -14.70 -15.94
N ARG A 39 -17.58 -13.58 -16.49
CA ARG A 39 -17.11 -12.24 -16.12
C ARG A 39 -17.73 -11.82 -14.78
N LEU A 40 -16.95 -11.14 -13.95
CA LEU A 40 -17.43 -10.59 -12.68
C LEU A 40 -18.14 -9.26 -12.91
N ALA A 41 -19.12 -8.96 -12.05
CA ALA A 41 -19.85 -7.70 -12.10
C ALA A 41 -18.96 -6.56 -11.57
N GLU A 42 -19.01 -5.40 -12.22
CA GLU A 42 -18.23 -4.23 -11.85
C GLU A 42 -19.08 -3.24 -11.02
N PRO A 43 -18.48 -2.52 -10.05
CA PRO A 43 -17.08 -2.63 -9.61
C PRO A 43 -16.82 -3.94 -8.85
N PHE A 44 -15.66 -4.55 -9.08
CA PHE A 44 -15.19 -5.71 -8.30
C PHE A 44 -14.04 -5.31 -7.36
N PHE A 45 -14.25 -5.48 -6.05
CA PHE A 45 -13.31 -5.08 -5.01
C PHE A 45 -13.11 -6.20 -3.99
N VAL A 46 -11.84 -6.52 -3.70
CA VAL A 46 -11.46 -7.56 -2.74
C VAL A 46 -10.76 -6.94 -1.54
N LEU A 47 -11.28 -7.23 -0.35
CA LEU A 47 -10.62 -7.04 0.93
C LEU A 47 -10.14 -8.40 1.42
N ALA A 48 -8.90 -8.50 1.86
CA ALA A 48 -8.39 -9.72 2.46
C ALA A 48 -7.77 -9.39 3.81
N THR A 49 -8.08 -10.18 4.82
CA THR A 49 -7.49 -10.04 6.17
C THR A 49 -6.49 -11.16 6.40
N GLN A 50 -5.52 -10.90 7.27
CA GLN A 50 -4.56 -11.90 7.75
C GLN A 50 -4.47 -11.74 9.26
N ASN A 51 -4.62 -12.85 9.99
CA ASN A 51 -4.38 -12.86 11.42
C ASN A 51 -2.89 -13.10 11.67
N PRO A 52 -2.16 -12.16 12.30
CA PRO A 52 -0.71 -12.25 12.47
C PRO A 52 -0.27 -13.16 13.64
N ILE A 53 -1.19 -13.54 14.55
CA ILE A 53 -0.85 -14.21 15.81
C ILE A 53 -0.85 -15.74 15.64
N GLU A 54 -1.84 -16.28 14.94
CA GLU A 54 -2.02 -17.73 14.81
C GLU A 54 -1.31 -18.26 13.57
N GLN A 55 -0.21 -18.99 13.76
CA GLN A 55 0.62 -19.53 12.67
C GLN A 55 0.29 -20.99 12.32
N GLU A 56 -0.38 -21.73 13.21
CA GLU A 56 -0.75 -23.12 12.97
C GLU A 56 -1.82 -23.23 11.86
N GLY A 57 -1.60 -24.13 10.90
CA GLY A 57 -2.52 -24.31 9.77
C GLY A 57 -2.56 -23.15 8.78
N THR A 58 -1.53 -22.28 8.76
CA THR A 58 -1.44 -21.16 7.82
C THR A 58 -0.54 -21.42 6.63
N TYR A 59 -0.93 -20.87 5.49
CA TYR A 59 -0.22 -20.82 4.22
C TYR A 59 0.07 -19.35 3.90
N PRO A 60 1.30 -18.86 4.15
CA PRO A 60 1.64 -17.47 3.86
C PRO A 60 1.50 -17.19 2.38
N LEU A 61 0.97 -16.02 2.03
CA LEU A 61 0.88 -15.62 0.63
C LEU A 61 2.29 -15.30 0.13
N PRO A 62 2.73 -15.91 -0.99
CA PRO A 62 3.97 -15.52 -1.64
C PRO A 62 3.97 -14.02 -1.97
N GLU A 63 5.14 -13.41 -1.99
CA GLU A 63 5.31 -11.97 -2.25
C GLU A 63 4.76 -11.55 -3.62
N ALA A 64 4.88 -12.41 -4.62
CA ALA A 64 4.28 -12.19 -5.94
C ALA A 64 2.74 -12.10 -5.89
N GLN A 65 2.11 -12.75 -4.91
CA GLN A 65 0.68 -12.67 -4.65
C GLN A 65 0.32 -11.40 -3.87
N LEU A 66 1.06 -11.09 -2.80
CA LEU A 66 0.88 -9.86 -2.03
C LEU A 66 1.03 -8.61 -2.89
N ASP A 67 1.97 -8.61 -3.85
CA ASP A 67 2.19 -7.50 -4.77
C ASP A 67 0.96 -7.18 -5.64
N ARG A 68 -0.05 -8.05 -5.73
CA ARG A 68 -1.31 -7.77 -6.42
C ARG A 68 -2.25 -6.85 -5.62
N PHE A 69 -2.11 -6.80 -4.30
CA PHE A 69 -2.89 -5.89 -3.46
C PHE A 69 -2.33 -4.48 -3.53
N MET A 70 -3.20 -3.49 -3.75
CA MET A 70 -2.79 -2.09 -3.81
C MET A 70 -2.20 -1.61 -2.49
N PHE A 71 -2.95 -1.82 -1.40
CA PHE A 71 -2.56 -1.44 -0.05
C PHE A 71 -2.49 -2.65 0.88
N ASN A 72 -1.55 -2.59 1.81
CA ASN A 72 -1.59 -3.31 3.07
C ASN A 72 -1.93 -2.30 4.18
N VAL A 73 -3.00 -2.53 4.91
CA VAL A 73 -3.47 -1.65 5.99
C VAL A 73 -3.31 -2.41 7.30
N LEU A 74 -2.63 -1.80 8.27
CA LEU A 74 -2.56 -2.30 9.63
C LEU A 74 -3.77 -1.73 10.38
N VAL A 75 -4.55 -2.62 10.98
CA VAL A 75 -5.69 -2.27 11.83
C VAL A 75 -5.26 -2.56 13.26
N ASP A 76 -5.25 -1.53 14.09
CA ASP A 76 -4.99 -1.63 15.52
C ASP A 76 -6.30 -1.56 16.30
N TYR A 77 -6.24 -1.79 17.61
CA TYR A 77 -7.38 -1.58 18.49
C TYR A 77 -7.79 -0.10 18.52
N PRO A 78 -9.10 0.20 18.62
CA PRO A 78 -9.59 1.57 18.77
C PRO A 78 -9.10 2.18 20.08
N GLU A 79 -9.01 3.51 20.12
CA GLU A 79 -8.79 4.24 21.37
C GLU A 79 -10.01 4.13 22.30
N GLU A 80 -9.85 4.38 23.61
CA GLU A 80 -10.91 4.20 24.62
C GLU A 80 -12.25 4.89 24.23
N GLU A 81 -12.19 6.14 23.76
CA GLU A 81 -13.39 6.87 23.36
C GLU A 81 -14.01 6.31 22.07
N GLU A 82 -13.18 5.86 21.12
CA GLU A 82 -13.67 5.22 19.89
C GLU A 82 -14.36 3.89 20.23
N GLU A 83 -13.77 3.10 21.13
CA GLU A 83 -14.34 1.86 21.64
C GLU A 83 -15.66 2.11 22.37
N PHE A 84 -15.72 3.13 23.23
CA PHE A 84 -16.95 3.54 23.91
C PHE A 84 -18.07 3.86 22.90
N GLN A 85 -17.77 4.62 21.84
CA GLN A 85 -18.76 4.92 20.79
C GLN A 85 -19.17 3.68 20.00
N ILE A 86 -18.25 2.76 19.71
CA ILE A 86 -18.55 1.47 19.05
C ILE A 86 -19.51 0.66 19.90
N VAL A 87 -19.21 0.46 21.19
CA VAL A 87 -20.05 -0.30 22.12
C VAL A 87 -21.43 0.34 22.21
N ARG A 88 -21.50 1.67 22.41
CA ARG A 88 -22.76 2.41 22.50
C ARG A 88 -23.64 2.28 21.25
N ARG A 89 -23.04 2.31 20.05
CA ARG A 89 -23.79 2.24 18.78
C ARG A 89 -24.21 0.83 18.41
N THR A 90 -23.36 -0.17 18.69
CA THR A 90 -23.62 -1.57 18.29
C THR A 90 -24.54 -2.30 19.27
N THR A 91 -24.59 -1.88 20.53
CA THR A 91 -25.51 -2.42 21.54
C THR A 91 -26.86 -1.70 21.61
N ALA A 92 -27.07 -0.67 20.79
CA ALA A 92 -28.35 0.01 20.68
C ALA A 92 -29.41 -0.91 20.05
N THR A 93 -30.66 -0.81 20.53
CA THR A 93 -31.78 -1.67 20.11
C THR A 93 -32.13 -1.55 18.62
N LEU A 94 -31.80 -0.41 17.99
CA LEU A 94 -32.08 -0.14 16.58
C LEU A 94 -30.74 0.04 15.84
N PRO A 95 -30.36 -0.90 14.97
CA PRO A 95 -29.17 -0.73 14.16
C PRO A 95 -29.36 0.44 13.18
N PRO A 96 -28.33 1.26 12.95
CA PRO A 96 -28.41 2.32 11.96
C PRO A 96 -28.63 1.74 10.57
N ARG A 97 -29.54 2.35 9.78
CA ARG A 97 -29.75 1.98 8.39
C ARG A 97 -28.85 2.83 7.49
N ALA A 98 -28.01 2.18 6.71
CA ALA A 98 -27.24 2.86 5.67
C ALA A 98 -28.19 3.42 4.61
N GLN A 99 -27.91 4.64 4.15
CA GLN A 99 -28.58 5.25 2.99
C GLN A 99 -27.68 5.09 1.78
N GLU A 100 -28.27 4.68 0.66
CA GLU A 100 -27.57 4.64 -0.61
C GLU A 100 -27.33 6.07 -1.10
N VAL A 101 -26.05 6.42 -1.28
CA VAL A 101 -25.62 7.76 -1.76
C VAL A 101 -24.97 7.72 -3.14
N LEU A 102 -24.58 6.54 -3.60
CA LEU A 102 -23.93 6.31 -4.89
C LEU A 102 -24.37 4.95 -5.44
N THR A 103 -24.57 4.89 -6.75
CA THR A 103 -24.81 3.64 -7.48
C THR A 103 -23.48 3.00 -7.89
N ALA A 104 -23.53 1.74 -8.34
CA ALA A 104 -22.37 1.07 -8.93
C ALA A 104 -21.79 1.83 -10.14
N ARG A 105 -22.65 2.48 -10.94
CA ARG A 105 -22.22 3.28 -12.09
C ARG A 105 -21.44 4.51 -11.65
N ASP A 106 -21.93 5.21 -10.63
CA ASP A 106 -21.26 6.40 -10.08
C ASP A 106 -19.85 6.06 -9.59
N ILE A 107 -19.67 4.90 -8.95
CA ILE A 107 -18.35 4.42 -8.51
C ILE A 107 -17.41 4.23 -9.71
N LEU A 108 -17.88 3.64 -10.81
CA LEU A 108 -17.08 3.44 -12.02
C LEU A 108 -16.71 4.78 -12.66
N ASP A 109 -17.63 5.72 -12.72
CA ASP A 109 -17.37 7.06 -13.26
C ASP A 109 -16.34 7.82 -12.38
N LEU A 110 -16.40 7.67 -11.05
CA LEU A 110 -15.39 8.19 -10.13
C LEU A 110 -14.00 7.55 -10.35
N GLN A 111 -13.94 6.24 -10.59
CA GLN A 111 -12.67 5.56 -10.91
C GLN A 111 -12.06 6.07 -12.23
N GLU A 112 -12.88 6.46 -13.21
CA GLU A 112 -12.40 7.11 -14.43
C GLU A 112 -11.87 8.52 -14.15
N ILE A 113 -12.57 9.29 -13.31
CA ILE A 113 -12.14 10.64 -12.90
C ILE A 113 -10.75 10.57 -12.26
N VAL A 114 -10.53 9.64 -11.32
CA VAL A 114 -9.22 9.43 -10.68
C VAL A 114 -8.12 9.21 -11.71
N ARG A 115 -8.37 8.44 -12.78
CA ARG A 115 -7.36 8.20 -13.83
C ARG A 115 -7.04 9.47 -14.62
N LYS A 116 -8.02 10.36 -14.83
CA LYS A 116 -7.89 11.63 -15.55
C LYS A 116 -7.16 12.72 -14.77
N VAL A 117 -7.00 12.58 -13.45
CA VAL A 117 -6.27 13.55 -12.63
C VAL A 117 -4.83 13.73 -13.16
N PRO A 118 -4.41 14.97 -13.49
CA PRO A 118 -3.06 15.24 -13.94
C PRO A 118 -2.03 15.04 -12.82
N VAL A 119 -0.83 14.62 -13.23
CA VAL A 119 0.31 14.44 -12.33
C VAL A 119 1.54 14.95 -13.08
N ALA A 120 2.27 15.87 -12.46
CA ALA A 120 3.48 16.43 -13.03
C ALA A 120 4.62 15.41 -13.02
N ASP A 121 5.53 15.48 -13.99
CA ASP A 121 6.67 14.57 -14.14
C ASP A 121 7.53 14.47 -12.87
N HIS A 122 7.72 15.57 -12.14
CA HIS A 122 8.50 15.56 -10.90
C HIS A 122 7.85 14.69 -9.81
N VAL A 123 6.52 14.61 -9.75
CA VAL A 123 5.78 13.74 -8.81
C VAL A 123 5.94 12.27 -9.21
N ILE A 124 5.90 11.97 -10.51
CA ILE A 124 6.17 10.61 -11.03
C ILE A 124 7.61 10.20 -10.72
N ARG A 125 8.57 11.10 -10.95
CA ARG A 125 9.99 10.87 -10.63
C ARG A 125 10.20 10.66 -9.14
N TYR A 126 9.51 11.42 -8.28
CA TYR A 126 9.55 11.24 -6.84
C TYR A 126 9.07 9.84 -6.42
N ALA A 127 7.88 9.42 -6.87
CA ALA A 127 7.36 8.08 -6.60
C ALA A 127 8.28 6.97 -7.14
N MET A 128 8.85 7.17 -8.33
CA MET A 128 9.81 6.25 -8.92
C MET A 128 11.12 6.21 -8.10
N GLN A 129 11.59 7.32 -7.57
CA GLN A 129 12.79 7.38 -6.76
C GLN A 129 12.60 6.60 -5.46
N LEU A 130 11.46 6.76 -4.78
CA LEU A 130 11.10 5.94 -3.61
C LEU A 130 11.20 4.45 -3.95
N THR A 131 10.53 3.99 -4.99
CA THR A 131 10.53 2.53 -5.30
C THR A 131 11.89 2.04 -5.77
N ARG A 132 12.61 2.81 -6.59
CA ARG A 132 13.92 2.40 -7.11
C ARG A 132 14.98 2.30 -6.02
N LEU A 133 14.97 3.21 -5.05
CA LEU A 133 15.95 3.20 -3.97
C LEU A 133 15.80 1.99 -3.04
N THR A 134 14.64 1.30 -3.03
CA THR A 134 14.50 0.02 -2.31
C THR A 134 15.24 -1.15 -2.97
N ARG A 135 15.70 -1.00 -4.23
CA ARG A 135 16.31 -2.09 -5.02
C ARG A 135 17.83 -2.02 -4.94
N LYS A 136 18.41 -2.62 -3.90
CA LYS A 136 19.86 -2.58 -3.62
C LYS A 136 20.76 -2.99 -4.80
N GLU A 137 20.32 -3.91 -5.65
CA GLU A 137 21.08 -4.44 -6.81
C GLU A 137 21.08 -3.49 -8.03
N LYS A 138 20.37 -2.37 -7.98
CA LYS A 138 20.10 -1.51 -9.16
C LYS A 138 20.74 -0.12 -9.08
N GLY A 139 21.66 0.11 -8.14
CA GLY A 139 22.45 1.33 -8.06
C GLY A 139 22.92 1.68 -6.65
N GLU A 140 23.36 2.93 -6.50
CA GLU A 140 23.68 3.49 -5.19
C GLU A 140 22.40 3.73 -4.40
N VAL A 141 22.34 3.14 -3.21
CA VAL A 141 21.21 3.25 -2.28
C VAL A 141 21.70 3.70 -0.91
N PRO A 142 20.84 4.34 -0.09
CA PRO A 142 21.17 4.67 1.29
C PRO A 142 21.65 3.43 2.07
N ALA A 143 22.57 3.64 3.03
CA ALA A 143 23.16 2.56 3.82
C ALA A 143 22.09 1.65 4.45
N PHE A 144 21.09 2.23 5.11
CA PHE A 144 20.00 1.47 5.73
C PHE A 144 19.21 0.58 4.75
N ILE A 145 19.15 0.90 3.46
CA ILE A 145 18.55 -0.01 2.47
C ILE A 145 19.48 -1.20 2.22
N ARG A 146 20.76 -0.92 2.00
CA ARG A 146 21.76 -1.95 1.76
C ARG A 146 21.85 -2.94 2.92
N ASP A 147 21.76 -2.42 4.13
CA ASP A 147 22.01 -3.15 5.37
C ASP A 147 20.77 -3.93 5.84
N TYR A 148 19.55 -3.44 5.54
CA TYR A 148 18.31 -4.04 6.06
C TYR A 148 17.36 -4.64 5.03
N VAL A 149 17.50 -4.32 3.73
CA VAL A 149 16.57 -4.80 2.69
C VAL A 149 17.12 -6.02 1.96
N SER A 150 16.35 -7.11 1.92
CA SER A 150 16.64 -8.29 1.10
C SER A 150 16.07 -8.11 -0.32
N TRP A 151 14.83 -7.63 -0.44
CA TRP A 151 14.14 -7.43 -1.71
C TRP A 151 13.30 -6.15 -1.72
N GLY A 152 13.35 -5.41 -2.82
CA GLY A 152 12.71 -4.11 -2.98
C GLY A 152 11.45 -4.11 -3.87
N ALA A 153 10.74 -2.99 -3.86
CA ALA A 153 9.45 -2.84 -4.50
C ALA A 153 9.53 -2.83 -6.04
N GLY A 154 8.64 -3.57 -6.70
CA GLY A 154 8.54 -3.65 -8.16
C GLY A 154 7.93 -2.40 -8.82
N PRO A 155 7.79 -2.38 -10.17
CA PRO A 155 7.22 -1.24 -10.90
C PRO A 155 5.74 -1.00 -10.56
N ARG A 156 4.99 -2.04 -10.16
CA ARG A 156 3.60 -1.93 -9.74
C ARG A 156 3.44 -1.01 -8.52
N ALA A 157 4.42 -1.01 -7.62
CA ALA A 157 4.45 -0.07 -6.49
C ALA A 157 4.37 1.38 -6.95
N THR A 158 5.14 1.76 -7.99
CA THR A 158 5.10 3.12 -8.54
C THR A 158 3.73 3.44 -9.12
N GLN A 159 3.11 2.48 -9.83
CA GLN A 159 1.78 2.65 -10.40
C GLN A 159 0.73 2.90 -9.30
N PHE A 160 0.79 2.13 -8.21
CA PHE A 160 -0.12 2.28 -7.08
C PHE A 160 0.14 3.53 -6.25
N LEU A 161 1.41 3.95 -6.09
CA LEU A 161 1.73 5.26 -5.50
C LEU A 161 1.10 6.40 -6.31
N ILE A 162 1.16 6.36 -7.63
CA ILE A 162 0.58 7.43 -8.45
C ILE A 162 -0.96 7.36 -8.46
N LEU A 163 -1.54 6.17 -8.64
CA LEU A 163 -3.00 6.02 -8.68
C LEU A 163 -3.62 6.38 -7.33
N GLY A 164 -3.03 5.94 -6.23
CA GLY A 164 -3.48 6.29 -4.88
C GLY A 164 -3.28 7.77 -4.58
N ALA A 165 -2.19 8.39 -5.03
CA ALA A 165 -1.97 9.83 -4.88
C ALA A 165 -3.03 10.66 -5.63
N LYS A 166 -3.41 10.24 -6.85
CA LYS A 166 -4.51 10.85 -7.60
C LYS A 166 -5.84 10.72 -6.86
N ALA A 167 -6.17 9.53 -6.37
CA ALA A 167 -7.39 9.29 -5.61
C ALA A 167 -7.44 10.16 -4.35
N ARG A 168 -6.33 10.20 -3.60
CA ARG A 168 -6.19 11.03 -2.40
C ARG A 168 -6.36 12.52 -2.71
N ALA A 169 -5.77 13.02 -3.80
CA ALA A 169 -5.93 14.42 -4.20
C ALA A 169 -7.41 14.77 -4.42
N VAL A 170 -8.14 13.93 -5.15
CA VAL A 170 -9.59 14.12 -5.42
C VAL A 170 -10.41 14.09 -4.13
N LEU A 171 -10.13 13.16 -3.21
CA LEU A 171 -10.80 13.07 -1.91
C LEU A 171 -10.59 14.33 -1.05
N HIS A 172 -9.46 15.03 -1.23
CA HIS A 172 -9.18 16.31 -0.60
C HIS A 172 -9.59 17.53 -1.44
N GLY A 173 -10.42 17.35 -2.47
CA GLY A 173 -10.92 18.43 -3.32
C GLY A 173 -9.88 19.07 -4.23
N ARG A 174 -8.72 18.44 -4.41
CA ARG A 174 -7.65 18.93 -5.30
C ARG A 174 -7.72 18.25 -6.67
N TYR A 175 -7.41 19.03 -7.70
CA TYR A 175 -7.48 18.60 -9.11
C TYR A 175 -6.14 18.09 -9.66
N TYR A 176 -5.10 17.95 -8.84
CA TYR A 176 -3.80 17.44 -9.23
C TYR A 176 -3.15 16.71 -8.06
N ALA A 177 -2.39 15.65 -8.34
CA ALA A 177 -1.63 14.97 -7.30
C ALA A 177 -0.29 15.66 -7.05
N SER A 178 0.15 15.65 -5.79
CA SER A 178 1.40 16.23 -5.33
C SER A 178 2.33 15.16 -4.75
N THR A 179 3.59 15.52 -4.47
CA THR A 179 4.51 14.63 -3.74
C THR A 179 4.02 14.33 -2.32
N GLU A 180 3.28 15.25 -1.69
CA GLU A 180 2.68 15.02 -0.37
C GLU A 180 1.65 13.88 -0.39
N ASP A 181 0.88 13.77 -1.48
CA ASP A 181 -0.05 12.65 -1.65
C ASP A 181 0.68 11.32 -1.75
N VAL A 182 1.80 11.28 -2.48
CA VAL A 182 2.64 10.09 -2.60
C VAL A 182 3.23 9.72 -1.24
N ARG A 183 3.72 10.69 -0.46
CA ARG A 183 4.24 10.48 0.90
C ARG A 183 3.20 9.86 1.82
N ALA A 184 1.98 10.43 1.82
CA ALA A 184 0.90 10.01 2.71
C ALA A 184 0.49 8.54 2.51
N ILE A 185 0.62 8.00 1.30
CA ILE A 185 0.29 6.60 1.00
C ILE A 185 1.53 5.70 0.83
N ALA A 186 2.74 6.22 1.07
CA ALA A 186 3.96 5.45 0.84
C ALA A 186 4.00 4.19 1.70
N ALA A 187 3.66 4.29 2.99
CA ALA A 187 3.63 3.16 3.91
C ALA A 187 2.66 2.05 3.47
N PRO A 188 1.35 2.31 3.30
CA PRO A 188 0.41 1.26 2.90
C PRO A 188 0.69 0.66 1.52
N VAL A 189 1.35 1.37 0.61
CA VAL A 189 1.75 0.79 -0.70
C VAL A 189 3.03 -0.02 -0.59
N LEU A 190 4.02 0.41 0.19
CA LEU A 190 5.37 -0.18 0.14
C LEU A 190 5.60 -1.26 1.18
N ARG A 191 4.82 -1.32 2.27
CA ARG A 191 5.08 -2.22 3.41
C ARG A 191 5.21 -3.68 3.00
N HIS A 192 4.26 -4.20 2.25
CA HIS A 192 4.26 -5.59 1.76
C HIS A 192 5.07 -5.78 0.47
N ARG A 193 5.92 -4.81 0.12
CA ARG A 193 6.78 -4.83 -1.07
C ARG A 193 8.26 -4.64 -0.73
N ILE A 194 8.57 -4.46 0.54
CA ILE A 194 9.92 -4.34 1.08
C ILE A 194 10.11 -5.52 2.02
N ILE A 195 10.97 -6.44 1.61
CA ILE A 195 11.32 -7.60 2.42
C ILE A 195 12.62 -7.26 3.15
N THR A 196 12.59 -7.39 4.46
CA THR A 196 13.76 -7.21 5.33
C THR A 196 14.70 -8.42 5.26
N ASN A 197 15.93 -8.24 5.72
CA ASN A 197 16.87 -9.34 5.92
C ASN A 197 17.00 -9.69 7.41
N PHE A 198 17.77 -10.74 7.71
CA PHE A 198 18.01 -11.20 9.08
C PHE A 198 18.60 -10.14 10.01
N ASN A 199 19.42 -9.23 9.49
CA ASN A 199 20.00 -8.15 10.31
C ASN A 199 18.90 -7.19 10.78
N ALA A 200 17.99 -6.82 9.89
CA ALA A 200 16.86 -5.97 10.25
C ALA A 200 15.95 -6.67 11.27
N GLU A 201 15.71 -7.97 11.11
CA GLU A 201 14.93 -8.75 12.06
C GLU A 201 15.59 -8.81 13.44
N ALA A 202 16.91 -9.06 13.50
CA ALA A 202 17.68 -9.09 14.74
C ALA A 202 17.67 -7.73 15.47
N GLU A 203 17.66 -6.63 14.73
CA GLU A 203 17.61 -5.27 15.26
C GLU A 203 16.17 -4.74 15.45
N GLY A 204 15.14 -5.54 15.12
CA GLY A 204 13.74 -5.13 15.23
C GLY A 204 13.29 -4.05 14.24
N VAL A 205 14.07 -3.82 13.17
CA VAL A 205 13.79 -2.82 12.13
C VAL A 205 12.68 -3.32 11.20
N LYS A 206 11.52 -2.67 11.25
CA LYS A 206 10.34 -3.03 10.45
C LYS A 206 10.32 -2.31 9.09
N PRO A 207 9.62 -2.85 8.07
CA PRO A 207 9.44 -2.18 6.78
C PRO A 207 8.90 -0.75 6.88
N ASP A 208 7.98 -0.47 7.82
CA ASP A 208 7.44 0.88 8.04
C ASP A 208 8.53 1.88 8.43
N GLU A 209 9.51 1.47 9.24
CA GLU A 209 10.61 2.34 9.61
C GLU A 209 11.51 2.65 8.41
N ILE A 210 11.80 1.63 7.59
CA ILE A 210 12.55 1.78 6.34
C ILE A 210 11.84 2.76 5.41
N ILE A 211 10.52 2.63 5.26
CA ILE A 211 9.71 3.51 4.41
C ILE A 211 9.72 4.95 4.94
N ARG A 212 9.59 5.14 6.25
CA ARG A 212 9.68 6.47 6.88
C ARG A 212 11.04 7.11 6.60
N ARG A 213 12.15 6.39 6.88
CA ARG A 213 13.52 6.85 6.59
C ARG A 213 13.69 7.18 5.11
N LEU A 214 13.10 6.39 4.21
CA LEU A 214 13.16 6.61 2.76
C LEU A 214 12.43 7.89 2.33
N VAL A 215 11.20 8.09 2.81
CA VAL A 215 10.42 9.31 2.57
C VAL A 215 11.12 10.54 3.15
N ASP A 216 11.81 10.39 4.27
CA ASP A 216 12.58 11.45 4.90
C ASP A 216 13.84 11.79 4.13
N VAL A 217 14.51 10.84 3.46
CA VAL A 217 15.77 11.06 2.72
C VAL A 217 15.54 11.55 1.30
N VAL A 218 14.46 11.10 0.63
CA VAL A 218 14.17 11.50 -0.76
C VAL A 218 13.56 12.90 -0.79
N PRO A 219 14.20 13.89 -1.45
CA PRO A 219 13.68 15.25 -1.53
C PRO A 219 12.43 15.30 -2.40
N ARG A 220 11.45 16.11 -2.00
CA ARG A 220 10.17 16.36 -2.68
C ARG A 220 10.35 17.10 -4.00
N ASP A 221 11.33 18.00 -4.05
CA ASP A 221 11.62 18.85 -5.19
C ASP A 221 13.09 19.29 -5.21
N GLU A 222 13.48 20.04 -6.24
CA GLU A 222 14.85 20.55 -6.37
C GLU A 222 15.23 21.55 -5.28
N SER A 223 14.28 22.29 -4.72
CA SER A 223 14.55 23.26 -3.65
C SER A 223 14.94 22.55 -2.36
N GLU A 224 14.23 21.48 -2.00
CA GLU A 224 14.54 20.65 -0.84
C GLU A 224 15.85 19.87 -1.06
N ARG A 225 16.12 19.45 -2.30
CA ARG A 225 17.40 18.83 -2.69
C ARG A 225 18.57 19.80 -2.54
N GLN A 226 18.40 21.04 -2.97
CA GLN A 226 19.41 22.09 -2.83
C GLN A 226 19.61 22.52 -1.37
N ALA A 227 18.53 22.61 -0.58
CA ALA A 227 18.62 22.87 0.85
C ALA A 227 19.40 21.76 1.56
N ARG A 228 19.15 20.49 1.23
CA ARG A 228 19.88 19.33 1.79
C ARG A 228 21.32 19.23 1.32
N GLY A 229 21.61 19.61 0.07
CA GLY A 229 22.99 19.74 -0.43
C GLY A 229 23.76 20.93 0.15
N LYS A 230 23.06 21.89 0.76
CA LYS A 230 23.62 23.07 1.46
C LYS A 230 23.57 22.94 3.00
N LEU A 231 23.02 21.86 3.55
CA LEU A 231 23.14 21.60 4.99
C LEU A 231 24.60 21.22 5.30
N PRO A 232 25.26 21.86 6.28
CA PRO A 232 26.72 21.99 6.31
C PRO A 232 27.43 20.69 6.66
N GLU A 233 28.71 20.64 6.28
CA GLU A 233 29.74 19.73 6.77
C GLU A 233 29.87 19.76 8.31
N LEU A 234 28.90 19.19 9.03
CA LEU A 234 28.88 19.09 10.49
C LEU A 234 29.12 17.65 10.99
N PHE A 235 29.32 16.69 10.09
CA PHE A 235 29.68 15.30 10.43
C PHE A 235 30.97 14.79 9.75
N LYS A 236 31.78 15.68 9.15
CA LYS A 236 33.11 15.31 8.59
C LYS A 236 34.30 15.51 9.54
N ALA A 237 34.07 15.93 10.79
CA ALA A 237 35.14 16.10 11.77
C ALA A 237 34.93 15.17 12.98
N ALA A 238 35.16 13.86 12.79
CA ALA A 238 35.40 12.91 13.87
C ALA A 238 36.12 11.65 13.35
N SER A 239 37.21 11.83 12.60
CA SER A 239 38.16 10.75 12.28
C SER A 239 39.44 11.31 11.64
N ALA A 240 40.06 12.27 12.33
CA ALA A 240 41.46 12.62 12.15
C ALA A 240 42.02 12.99 13.53
N GLY A 241 42.50 11.99 14.24
CA GLY A 241 43.12 12.05 15.55
C GLY A 241 43.68 10.68 15.88
#